data_AF-A0A5P0YSV9-F1
#
_entry.id   AF-A0A5P0YSV9-F1
#
_cell.length_a   1.000
_cell.length_b   1.000
_cell.length_c   1.000
_cell.angle_alpha   90.00
_cell.angle_beta   90.00
_cell.angle_gamma   90.00
#
_symmetry.space_group_name_H-M   'P 1'
#
loop_
_entity.id
_entity.type
_entity.pdbx_description
1 polymer ?
#
loop_
_entity_poly.entity_id
_entity_poly.type
_entity_poly.pdbx_seq_one_letter_code
_entity_poly.pdbx_strand_id
1 'polypeptide(L)'
;MTAVTSGATVWLTGLPSAGKTTIARALAERLRAEGHRVEVLDGDEIREFLSAGLGFSREDRHQNVQRIGFVAELLASNGVKALVPVIAPYADSREAVRKRHQHEGTGYLEVHVATPVEVCSERDVKGLYARQAAGELTGLTGVDDPYEAPTDPDLRIHAHEQGVEESAAALHTLLIERGLA
;
A
#
# COMPACT_ATOMS: atom_id res chain seq x y z
N MET A 1 -2.94 -19.72 -27.12
CA MET A 1 -3.88 -19.04 -26.20
C MET A 1 -3.03 -18.24 -25.22
N THR A 2 -3.01 -16.92 -25.34
CA THR A 2 -2.45 -16.07 -24.29
C THR A 2 -3.29 -16.29 -23.04
N ALA A 3 -2.66 -16.73 -21.94
CA ALA A 3 -3.35 -16.81 -20.66
C ALA A 3 -4.00 -15.45 -20.38
N VAL A 4 -5.30 -15.44 -20.07
CA VAL A 4 -5.97 -14.23 -19.60
C VAL A 4 -5.29 -13.88 -18.27
N THR A 5 -4.41 -12.89 -18.28
CA THR A 5 -3.74 -12.42 -17.08
C THR A 5 -4.76 -11.69 -16.21
N SER A 6 -5.10 -12.29 -15.08
CA SER A 6 -5.93 -11.65 -14.06
C SER A 6 -5.19 -10.42 -13.50
N GLY A 7 -5.89 -9.30 -13.44
CA GLY A 7 -5.43 -8.13 -12.69
C GLY A 7 -5.77 -8.27 -11.22
N ALA A 8 -5.07 -7.50 -10.38
CA ALA A 8 -5.27 -7.49 -8.95
C ALA A 8 -4.71 -6.24 -8.30
N THR A 9 -5.22 -5.90 -7.13
CA THR A 9 -4.67 -4.87 -6.25
C THR A 9 -3.89 -5.54 -5.12
N VAL A 10 -2.61 -5.16 -4.99
CA VAL A 10 -1.79 -5.45 -3.81
C VAL A 10 -1.73 -4.17 -2.98
N TRP A 11 -2.49 -4.15 -1.89
CA TRP A 11 -2.63 -2.99 -1.01
C TRP A 11 -1.62 -3.06 0.14
N LEU A 12 -0.49 -2.36 0.01
CA LEU A 12 0.54 -2.33 1.05
C LEU A 12 0.26 -1.19 2.02
N THR A 13 -0.09 -1.54 3.26
CA THR A 13 -0.38 -0.62 4.37
C THR A 13 0.67 -0.71 5.47
N GLY A 14 0.95 0.40 6.16
CA GLY A 14 2.02 0.48 7.15
C GLY A 14 2.41 1.92 7.48
N LEU A 15 3.18 2.10 8.56
CA LEU A 15 3.65 3.40 9.02
C LEU A 15 4.47 4.16 7.95
N PRO A 16 4.54 5.51 8.01
CA PRO A 16 5.54 6.27 7.25
C PRO A 16 6.94 5.70 7.47
N SER A 17 7.76 5.64 6.42
CA SER A 17 9.12 5.04 6.46
C SER A 17 9.19 3.51 6.72
N ALA A 18 8.06 2.79 6.70
CA ALA A 18 8.06 1.34 6.94
C ALA A 18 8.71 0.48 5.82
N GLY A 19 8.89 1.02 4.60
CA GLY A 19 9.50 0.30 3.46
C GLY A 19 8.53 -0.11 2.34
N LYS A 20 7.25 0.30 2.42
CA LYS A 20 6.19 -0.05 1.45
C LYS A 20 6.56 0.21 -0.01
N THR A 21 6.96 1.45 -0.34
CA THR A 21 7.26 1.84 -1.73
C THR A 21 8.47 1.06 -2.26
N THR A 22 9.48 0.84 -1.43
CA THR A 22 10.68 0.06 -1.81
C THR A 22 10.31 -1.38 -2.18
N ILE A 23 9.51 -2.04 -1.33
CA ILE A 23 9.04 -3.41 -1.58
C ILE A 23 8.14 -3.46 -2.82
N ALA A 24 7.22 -2.51 -2.98
CA ALA A 24 6.33 -2.45 -4.13
C ALA A 24 7.10 -2.28 -5.45
N ARG A 25 8.16 -1.47 -5.47
CA ARG A 25 9.00 -1.28 -6.67
C ARG A 25 9.78 -2.54 -7.04
N ALA A 26 10.39 -3.21 -6.06
CA ALA A 26 11.09 -4.48 -6.29
C ALA A 26 10.14 -5.57 -6.85
N LEU A 27 8.94 -5.69 -6.26
CA LEU A 27 7.91 -6.58 -6.79
C LEU A 27 7.47 -6.17 -8.21
N ALA A 28 7.34 -4.87 -8.49
CA ALA A 28 6.96 -4.37 -9.81
C ALA A 28 7.97 -4.75 -10.89
N GLU A 29 9.27 -4.61 -10.61
CA GLU A 29 10.35 -4.98 -11.53
C GLU A 29 10.26 -6.47 -11.88
N ARG A 30 10.10 -7.33 -10.88
CA ARG A 30 9.94 -8.77 -11.07
C ARG A 30 8.72 -9.12 -11.93
N LEU A 31 7.54 -8.61 -11.58
CA LEU A 31 6.30 -8.90 -12.30
C LEU A 31 6.33 -8.38 -13.75
N ARG A 32 6.98 -7.24 -13.99
CA ARG A 32 7.18 -6.72 -15.35
C ARG A 32 8.12 -7.60 -16.17
N ALA A 33 9.19 -8.11 -15.56
CA ALA A 33 10.10 -9.05 -16.21
C ALA A 33 9.40 -10.39 -16.59
N GLU A 34 8.37 -10.78 -15.83
CA GLU A 34 7.51 -11.93 -16.11
C GLU A 34 6.41 -11.63 -17.14
N GLY A 35 6.35 -10.41 -17.69
CA GLY A 35 5.43 -10.02 -18.76
C GLY A 35 4.06 -9.54 -18.26
N HIS A 36 3.88 -9.31 -16.96
CA HIS A 36 2.64 -8.74 -16.45
C HIS A 36 2.57 -7.22 -16.65
N ARG A 37 1.34 -6.70 -16.80
CA ARG A 37 1.06 -5.27 -16.74
C ARG A 37 1.02 -4.85 -15.27
N VAL A 38 1.84 -3.88 -14.89
CA VAL A 38 2.01 -3.47 -13.49
C VAL A 38 2.06 -1.96 -13.38
N GLU A 39 1.29 -1.42 -12.45
CA GLU A 39 1.33 -0.01 -12.09
C GLU A 39 1.59 0.15 -10.59
N VAL A 40 2.41 1.12 -10.21
CA VAL A 40 2.69 1.44 -8.81
C VAL A 40 2.01 2.76 -8.48
N LEU A 41 0.93 2.71 -7.69
CA LEU A 41 0.20 3.90 -7.29
C LEU A 41 0.86 4.53 -6.07
N ASP A 42 1.82 5.43 -6.31
CA ASP A 42 2.50 6.16 -5.24
C ASP A 42 1.53 7.09 -4.50
N GLY A 43 1.46 6.94 -3.19
CA GLY A 43 0.52 7.70 -2.36
C GLY A 43 0.76 9.21 -2.36
N ASP A 44 2.00 9.67 -2.60
CA ASP A 44 2.30 11.10 -2.68
C ASP A 44 1.85 11.67 -4.03
N GLU A 45 2.12 10.98 -5.14
CA GLU A 45 1.68 11.41 -6.48
C GLU A 45 0.15 11.44 -6.59
N ILE A 46 -0.53 10.39 -6.10
CA ILE A 46 -2.00 10.39 -6.07
C ILE A 46 -2.51 11.56 -5.24
N ARG A 47 -1.84 11.88 -4.12
CA ARG A 47 -2.24 12.99 -3.28
C ARG A 47 -2.05 14.34 -3.95
N GLU A 48 -1.00 14.50 -4.74
CA GLU A 48 -0.74 15.70 -5.54
C GLU A 48 -1.79 15.91 -6.64
N PHE A 49 -2.14 14.87 -7.39
CA PHE A 49 -2.95 15.02 -8.61
C PHE A 49 -4.44 14.69 -8.43
N LEU A 50 -4.79 13.64 -7.69
CA LEU A 50 -6.19 13.18 -7.55
C LEU A 50 -6.81 13.57 -6.20
N SER A 51 -6.00 13.87 -5.20
CA SER A 51 -6.45 14.34 -3.89
C SER A 51 -5.97 15.74 -3.54
N ALA A 52 -5.66 16.55 -4.55
CA ALA A 52 -5.36 17.96 -4.39
C ALA A 52 -6.47 18.65 -3.57
N GLY A 53 -6.06 19.38 -2.53
CA GLY A 53 -6.97 20.09 -1.62
C GLY A 53 -7.48 19.28 -0.42
N LEU A 54 -7.25 17.96 -0.35
CA LEU A 54 -7.53 17.20 0.87
C LEU A 54 -6.47 17.48 1.95
N GLY A 55 -6.93 17.69 3.17
CA GLY A 55 -6.07 17.82 4.35
C GLY A 55 -5.56 16.45 4.85
N PHE A 56 -5.31 16.39 6.16
CA PHE A 56 -4.90 15.17 6.88
C PHE A 56 -5.88 14.82 8.00
N SER A 57 -7.10 15.36 7.95
CA SER A 57 -8.17 14.93 8.86
C SER A 57 -8.53 13.45 8.61
N ARG A 58 -9.18 12.80 9.58
CA ARG A 58 -9.68 11.43 9.40
C ARG A 58 -10.55 11.29 8.14
N GLU A 59 -11.44 12.25 7.91
CA GLU A 59 -12.33 12.27 6.73
C GLU A 59 -11.53 12.44 5.44
N ASP A 60 -10.58 13.39 5.39
CA ASP A 60 -9.74 13.59 4.20
C ASP A 60 -8.91 12.34 3.87
N ARG A 61 -8.37 11.69 4.89
CA ARG A 61 -7.62 10.43 4.74
C ARG A 61 -8.52 9.32 4.23
N HIS A 62 -9.75 9.23 4.74
CA HIS A 62 -10.75 8.26 4.27
C HIS A 62 -11.07 8.49 2.79
N GLN A 63 -11.39 9.72 2.40
CA GLN A 63 -11.67 10.10 1.01
C GLN A 63 -10.48 9.82 0.09
N ASN A 64 -9.25 10.14 0.52
CA ASN A 64 -8.04 9.82 -0.24
C ASN A 64 -7.88 8.30 -0.46
N VAL A 65 -8.09 7.49 0.59
CA VAL A 65 -8.04 6.02 0.48
C VAL A 65 -9.11 5.49 -0.48
N GLN A 66 -10.33 6.01 -0.43
CA GLN A 66 -11.38 5.62 -1.38
C GLN A 66 -11.03 5.98 -2.83
N ARG A 67 -10.46 7.16 -3.08
CA ARG A 67 -10.03 7.57 -4.43
C ARG A 67 -8.94 6.66 -4.98
N ILE A 68 -7.94 6.33 -4.17
CA ILE A 68 -6.90 5.36 -4.54
C ILE A 68 -7.52 3.99 -4.81
N GLY A 69 -8.43 3.55 -3.93
CA GLY A 69 -9.14 2.28 -4.09
C GLY A 69 -9.95 2.17 -5.38
N PHE A 70 -10.58 3.27 -5.81
CA PHE A 70 -11.27 3.35 -7.10
C PHE A 70 -10.32 3.14 -8.29
N VAL A 71 -9.20 3.88 -8.31
CA VAL A 71 -8.21 3.78 -9.40
C VAL A 71 -7.56 2.40 -9.43
N ALA A 72 -7.19 1.85 -8.27
CA ALA A 72 -6.59 0.54 -8.14
C ALA A 72 -7.52 -0.56 -8.69
N GLU A 73 -8.80 -0.51 -8.32
CA GLU A 73 -9.80 -1.45 -8.81
C GLU A 73 -10.01 -1.32 -10.33
N LEU A 74 -10.12 -0.09 -10.86
CA LEU A 74 -10.25 0.15 -12.30
C LEU A 74 -9.07 -0.40 -13.10
N LEU A 75 -7.84 -0.30 -12.56
CA LEU A 75 -6.66 -0.91 -13.16
C LEU A 75 -6.72 -2.44 -13.09
N ALA A 76 -7.10 -2.99 -11.94
CA ALA A 76 -7.23 -4.44 -11.72
C ALA A 76 -8.26 -5.09 -12.65
N SER A 77 -9.44 -4.48 -12.83
CA SER A 77 -10.45 -4.97 -13.79
C SER A 77 -9.98 -4.97 -15.24
N ASN A 78 -8.96 -4.17 -15.55
CA ASN A 78 -8.33 -4.11 -16.88
C ASN A 78 -7.05 -4.96 -16.99
N GLY A 79 -6.85 -5.94 -16.10
CA GLY A 79 -5.74 -6.90 -16.17
C GLY A 79 -4.40 -6.35 -15.69
N VAL A 80 -4.39 -5.22 -14.96
CA VAL A 80 -3.19 -4.63 -14.38
C VAL A 80 -3.02 -5.11 -12.93
N LYS A 81 -1.77 -5.37 -12.53
CA LYS A 81 -1.40 -5.57 -11.13
C LYS A 81 -1.11 -4.20 -10.52
N ALA A 82 -2.08 -3.64 -9.81
CA ALA A 82 -1.96 -2.36 -9.13
C ALA A 82 -1.26 -2.57 -7.78
N LEU A 83 -0.04 -2.08 -7.62
CA LEU A 83 0.71 -2.12 -6.36
C LEU A 83 0.53 -0.78 -5.66
N VAL A 84 -0.04 -0.79 -4.46
CA VAL A 84 -0.52 0.43 -3.80
C VAL A 84 0.18 0.62 -2.45
N PRO A 85 1.38 1.25 -2.41
CA PRO A 85 2.10 1.53 -1.18
C PRO A 85 1.58 2.80 -0.48
N VAL A 86 0.62 2.65 0.43
CA VAL A 86 -0.06 3.77 1.11
C VAL A 86 -0.07 3.59 2.64
N ILE A 87 -0.34 4.66 3.39
CA ILE A 87 -0.40 4.54 4.87
C ILE A 87 -1.72 3.88 5.31
N ALA A 88 -2.84 4.29 4.72
CA ALA A 88 -4.20 3.79 4.99
C ALA A 88 -4.47 3.44 6.48
N PRO A 89 -4.40 4.43 7.39
CA PRO A 89 -4.29 4.17 8.83
C PRO A 89 -5.53 3.55 9.46
N TYR A 90 -6.73 3.79 8.91
CA TYR A 90 -7.98 3.35 9.51
C TYR A 90 -8.49 2.06 8.85
N ALA A 91 -8.93 1.11 9.67
CA ALA A 91 -9.41 -0.20 9.22
C ALA A 91 -10.66 -0.08 8.37
N ASP A 92 -11.59 0.81 8.72
CA ASP A 92 -12.82 1.05 7.96
C ASP A 92 -12.55 1.52 6.52
N SER A 93 -11.48 2.30 6.34
CA SER A 93 -11.05 2.83 5.05
C SER A 93 -10.48 1.72 4.18
N ARG A 94 -9.65 0.83 4.75
CA ARG A 94 -9.12 -0.33 4.04
C ARG A 94 -10.21 -1.34 3.69
N GLU A 95 -11.15 -1.56 4.61
CA GLU A 95 -12.30 -2.43 4.39
C GLU A 95 -13.22 -1.89 3.28
N ALA A 96 -13.41 -0.57 3.18
CA ALA A 96 -14.16 0.02 2.06
C ALA A 96 -13.51 -0.30 0.70
N VAL A 97 -12.18 -0.25 0.60
CA VAL A 97 -11.47 -0.64 -0.63
C VAL A 97 -11.61 -2.13 -0.92
N ARG A 98 -11.48 -3.00 0.11
CA ARG A 98 -11.69 -4.45 -0.02
C ARG A 98 -13.10 -4.77 -0.54
N LYS A 99 -14.14 -4.17 0.05
CA LYS A 99 -15.54 -4.33 -0.36
C LYS A 99 -15.78 -3.89 -1.80
N ARG A 100 -15.13 -2.81 -2.24
CA ARG A 100 -15.18 -2.38 -3.65
C ARG A 100 -14.70 -3.48 -4.59
N HIS A 101 -13.52 -4.05 -4.33
CA HIS A 101 -12.98 -5.11 -5.17
C HIS A 101 -13.85 -6.37 -5.15
N GLN A 102 -14.39 -6.73 -3.99
CA GLN A 102 -15.35 -7.83 -3.86
C GLN A 102 -16.62 -7.61 -4.68
N HIS A 103 -17.16 -6.38 -4.68
CA HIS A 103 -18.34 -6.02 -5.46
C HIS A 103 -18.10 -6.15 -6.96
N GLU A 104 -16.93 -5.69 -7.43
CA GLU A 104 -16.55 -5.70 -8.85
C GLU A 104 -15.95 -7.05 -9.31
N GLY A 105 -15.74 -7.99 -8.38
CA GLY A 105 -15.15 -9.30 -8.68
C GLY A 105 -13.66 -9.25 -9.06
N THR A 106 -12.92 -8.25 -8.57
CA THR A 106 -11.49 -8.07 -8.83
C THR A 106 -10.62 -8.59 -7.69
N GLY A 107 -9.41 -9.07 -8.03
CA GLY A 107 -8.45 -9.55 -7.02
C GLY A 107 -7.99 -8.44 -6.08
N TYR A 108 -7.97 -8.70 -4.78
CA TYR A 108 -7.48 -7.78 -3.75
C TYR A 108 -6.73 -8.54 -2.66
N LEU A 109 -5.53 -8.05 -2.32
CA LEU A 109 -4.70 -8.56 -1.23
C LEU A 109 -4.29 -7.40 -0.31
N GLU A 110 -4.52 -7.53 0.99
CA GLU A 110 -4.03 -6.58 2.00
C GLU A 110 -2.72 -7.06 2.59
N VAL A 111 -1.68 -6.24 2.46
CA VAL A 111 -0.33 -6.53 2.92
C VAL A 111 0.03 -5.54 4.01
N HIS A 112 0.31 -6.05 5.21
CA HIS A 112 0.78 -5.23 6.31
C HIS A 112 2.32 -5.19 6.34
N VAL A 113 2.91 -4.03 6.04
CA VAL A 113 4.35 -3.77 6.25
C VAL A 113 4.55 -3.30 7.70
N ALA A 114 4.75 -4.27 8.58
CA ALA A 114 4.75 -4.17 10.04
C ALA A 114 6.13 -3.77 10.60
N THR A 115 6.68 -2.66 10.13
CA THR A 115 7.90 -2.08 10.69
C THR A 115 7.57 -1.26 11.94
N PRO A 116 8.22 -1.51 13.09
CA PRO A 116 7.99 -0.75 14.33
C PRO A 116 8.21 0.75 14.15
N VAL A 117 7.51 1.56 14.94
CA VAL A 117 7.57 3.02 14.84
C VAL A 117 8.96 3.55 15.17
N GLU A 118 9.68 2.91 16.08
CA GLU A 118 11.05 3.25 16.48
C GLU A 118 11.98 3.14 15.28
N VAL A 119 11.92 2.00 14.56
CA VAL A 119 12.71 1.77 13.34
C VAL A 119 12.28 2.72 12.22
N CYS A 120 10.98 3.02 12.09
CA CYS A 120 10.50 3.98 11.10
C CYS A 120 11.00 5.40 11.39
N SER A 121 11.04 5.79 12.66
CA SER A 121 11.54 7.08 13.13
C SER A 121 13.06 7.19 12.98
N GLU A 122 13.81 6.11 13.16
CA GLU A 122 15.26 6.10 12.88
C GLU A 122 15.54 6.25 11.38
N ARG A 123 14.74 5.60 10.53
CA ARG A 123 14.88 5.67 9.07
C ARG A 123 14.53 7.05 8.51
N ASP A 124 13.48 7.68 9.05
CA ASP A 124 12.92 8.98 8.69
C ASP A 124 13.12 9.45 7.24
N VAL A 125 12.81 8.59 6.28
CA VAL A 125 13.16 8.76 4.86
C VAL A 125 12.66 10.09 4.28
N LYS A 126 11.55 10.61 4.82
CA LYS A 126 10.90 11.85 4.37
C LYS A 126 11.04 13.01 5.38
N GLY A 127 11.81 12.85 6.46
CA GLY A 127 11.95 13.86 7.51
C GLY A 127 10.67 14.14 8.31
N LEU A 128 9.68 13.25 8.25
CA LEU A 128 8.36 13.45 8.87
C LEU A 128 8.44 13.32 10.40
N TYR A 129 9.24 12.37 10.90
CA TYR A 129 9.40 12.16 12.33
C TYR A 129 10.21 13.29 12.97
N ALA A 130 11.29 13.74 12.32
CA ALA A 130 12.07 14.90 12.77
C ALA A 130 11.23 16.19 12.80
N ARG A 131 10.42 16.44 11.76
CA ARG A 131 9.52 17.61 11.71
C ARG A 131 8.43 17.56 12.77
N GLN A 132 7.88 16.37 13.06
CA GLN A 132 6.93 16.19 14.15
C GLN A 132 7.58 16.46 15.51
N ALA A 133 8.78 15.93 15.74
CA ALA A 133 9.53 16.17 16.98
C ALA A 133 9.89 17.65 17.17
N ALA A 134 10.11 18.40 16.08
CA ALA A 134 10.33 19.85 16.10
C ALA A 134 9.02 20.68 16.26
N GLY A 135 7.85 20.05 16.25
CA GLY A 135 6.54 20.73 16.32
C GLY A 135 6.08 21.37 15.00
N GLU A 136 6.76 21.08 13.89
CA GLU A 136 6.46 21.63 12.56
C GLU A 136 5.41 20.81 11.79
N LEU A 137 5.11 19.61 12.28
CA LEU A 137 4.11 18.69 11.74
C LEU A 137 3.26 18.17 12.89
N THR A 138 1.93 18.15 12.70
CA THR A 138 0.99 17.51 13.64
C THR A 138 0.18 16.46 12.89
N GLY A 139 -0.36 15.48 13.63
CA GLY A 139 -1.16 14.40 13.04
C GLY A 139 -0.33 13.38 12.28
N LEU A 140 0.92 13.15 12.70
CA LEU A 140 1.75 12.09 12.14
C LEU A 140 1.19 10.71 12.54
N THR A 141 0.88 9.89 11.55
CA THR A 141 0.34 8.54 11.76
C THR A 141 1.35 7.67 12.54
N GLY A 142 0.88 7.03 13.61
CA GLY A 142 1.67 6.22 14.52
C GLY A 142 2.31 7.01 15.67
N VAL A 143 2.15 8.33 15.70
CA VAL A 143 2.64 9.21 16.77
C VAL A 143 1.49 10.03 17.37
N ASP A 144 0.94 10.98 16.60
CA ASP A 144 -0.17 11.85 17.05
C ASP A 144 -1.54 11.43 16.48
N ASP A 145 -1.55 10.69 15.37
CA ASP A 145 -2.74 10.15 14.70
C ASP A 145 -2.65 8.60 14.71
N PRO A 146 -3.73 7.85 15.01
CA PRO A 146 -3.63 6.40 15.14
C PRO A 146 -3.26 5.69 13.83
N TYR A 147 -2.66 4.52 13.99
CA TYR A 147 -2.52 3.51 12.95
C TYR A 147 -3.19 2.22 13.43
N GLU A 148 -4.36 1.89 12.88
CA GLU A 148 -5.09 0.67 13.19
C GLU A 148 -4.50 -0.47 12.38
N ALA A 149 -3.53 -1.17 12.96
CA ALA A 149 -2.85 -2.29 12.29
C ALA A 149 -3.85 -3.35 11.78
N PRO A 150 -3.70 -3.86 10.54
CA PRO A 150 -4.57 -4.92 10.02
C PRO A 150 -4.58 -6.15 10.94
N THR A 151 -5.76 -6.59 11.34
CA THR A 151 -5.93 -7.75 12.22
C THR A 151 -5.70 -9.07 11.49
N ASP A 152 -6.13 -9.15 10.22
CA ASP A 152 -6.04 -10.34 9.38
C ASP A 152 -5.60 -9.96 7.95
N PRO A 153 -4.36 -9.45 7.77
CA PRO A 153 -3.84 -9.16 6.44
C PRO A 153 -3.53 -10.47 5.70
N ASP A 154 -3.65 -10.47 4.38
CA ASP A 154 -3.27 -11.60 3.52
C ASP A 154 -1.78 -11.94 3.64
N LEU A 155 -0.94 -10.95 3.97
CA LEU A 155 0.46 -11.15 4.37
C LEU A 155 0.93 -10.05 5.34
N ARG A 156 1.75 -10.44 6.31
CA ARG A 156 2.45 -9.52 7.21
C ARG A 156 3.96 -9.59 6.97
N ILE A 157 4.59 -8.45 6.70
CA ILE A 157 6.01 -8.31 6.40
C ILE A 157 6.68 -7.50 7.51
N HIS A 158 7.60 -8.12 8.23
CA HIS A 158 8.46 -7.46 9.21
C HIS A 158 9.70 -6.87 8.52
N ALA A 159 9.55 -5.78 7.76
CA ALA A 159 10.61 -5.22 6.89
C ALA A 159 11.83 -4.60 7.63
N HIS A 160 11.94 -4.83 8.93
CA HIS A 160 13.12 -4.54 9.75
C HIS A 160 13.94 -5.80 10.06
N GLU A 161 13.37 -6.98 9.84
CA GLU A 161 14.00 -8.28 10.08
C GLU A 161 14.39 -8.98 8.78
N GLN A 162 13.86 -8.53 7.64
CA GLN A 162 14.09 -9.12 6.32
C GLN A 162 14.43 -8.08 5.25
N GLY A 163 15.13 -8.54 4.21
CA GLY A 163 15.54 -7.69 3.09
C GLY A 163 14.39 -7.32 2.15
N VAL A 164 14.64 -6.34 1.26
CA VAL A 164 13.68 -5.90 0.24
C VAL A 164 13.35 -7.04 -0.73
N GLU A 165 14.37 -7.74 -1.24
CA GLU A 165 14.18 -8.86 -2.18
C GLU A 165 13.43 -10.02 -1.56
N GLU A 166 13.70 -10.32 -0.28
CA GLU A 166 12.97 -11.35 0.47
C GLU A 166 11.49 -10.98 0.65
N SER A 167 11.22 -9.73 1.02
CA SER A 167 9.86 -9.20 1.14
C SER A 167 9.10 -9.24 -0.19
N ALA A 168 9.76 -8.87 -1.29
CA ALA A 168 9.19 -8.90 -2.64
C ALA A 168 8.96 -10.35 -3.11
N ALA A 169 9.85 -11.29 -2.79
CA ALA A 169 9.68 -12.70 -3.08
C ALA A 169 8.52 -13.33 -2.30
N ALA A 170 8.31 -12.94 -1.03
CA ALA A 170 7.16 -13.38 -0.25
C ALA A 170 5.84 -12.91 -0.87
N LEU A 171 5.77 -11.66 -1.32
CA LEU A 171 4.60 -11.14 -2.04
C LEU A 171 4.37 -11.84 -3.38
N HIS A 172 5.43 -12.10 -4.13
CA HIS A 172 5.34 -12.84 -5.38
C HIS A 172 4.81 -14.26 -5.16
N THR A 173 5.29 -14.95 -4.13
CA THR A 173 4.80 -16.28 -3.73
C THR A 173 3.30 -16.24 -3.40
N LEU A 174 2.87 -15.26 -2.61
CA LEU A 174 1.44 -15.06 -2.31
C LEU A 174 0.62 -14.84 -3.59
N LEU A 175 1.12 -14.06 -4.56
CA LEU A 175 0.43 -13.86 -5.83
C LEU A 175 0.28 -15.16 -6.62
N ILE A 176 1.31 -16.00 -6.66
CA ILE A 176 1.24 -17.33 -7.31
C ILE A 176 0.19 -18.22 -6.61
N GLU A 177 0.23 -18.30 -5.29
CA GLU A 177 -0.71 -19.12 -4.49
C GLU A 177 -2.17 -18.70 -4.70
N ARG A 178 -2.40 -17.42 -4.99
CA ARG A 178 -3.71 -16.84 -5.28
C ARG A 178 -4.08 -16.88 -6.78
N GLY A 179 -3.22 -17.41 -7.64
CA GLY A 179 -3.44 -17.47 -9.10
C GLY A 179 -3.43 -16.10 -9.78
N LEU A 180 -2.64 -15.15 -9.24
CA LEU A 180 -2.52 -13.77 -9.70
C LEU A 180 -1.18 -13.47 -10.39
N ALA A 181 -0.19 -14.36 -10.28
CA ALA A 181 1.09 -14.33 -10.99
C ALA A 181 1.41 -15.72 -11.56
#